data_AF-A0A6A3QLS3-F1
#
_entry.id   AF-A0A6A3QLS3-F1
#
_cell.length_a   1.000
_cell.length_b   1.000
_cell.length_c   1.000
_cell.angle_alpha   90.00
_cell.angle_beta   90.00
_cell.angle_gamma   90.00
#
_symmetry.space_group_name_H-M   'P 1'
#
loop_
_entity.id
_entity.type
_entity.pdbx_description
1 polymer ?
#
loop_
_entity_poly.entity_id
_entity_poly.type
_entity_poly.pdbx_seq_one_letter_code
_entity_poly.pdbx_strand_id
1 'polypeptide(L)'
;MNGAARNGHLDVVQWLHKFRTEGCSVRAMNNAAEHGNLDMVKWLHYNRTEGCTTSAVDLAAASGHLDVIKFLVENRTEGGTFAAYELAEEEGHTEILRWFDEHKPTFL
;
A
#
# COMPACT_ATOMS: atom_id res chain seq x y z
N MET A 1 2.44 7.50 -14.53
CA MET A 1 1.78 7.89 -13.25
C MET A 1 2.68 7.78 -12.00
N ASN A 2 3.70 6.91 -11.96
CA ASN A 2 4.45 6.57 -10.73
C ASN A 2 4.92 7.76 -9.87
N GLY A 3 5.51 8.80 -10.48
CA GLY A 3 6.00 9.96 -9.74
C GLY A 3 4.87 10.74 -9.05
N ALA A 4 3.74 10.92 -9.73
CA ALA A 4 2.57 11.58 -9.16
C ALA A 4 1.95 10.76 -8.03
N ALA A 5 1.87 9.43 -8.18
CA ALA A 5 1.38 8.53 -7.15
C ALA A 5 2.28 8.56 -5.89
N ARG A 6 3.61 8.47 -6.08
CA ARG A 6 4.60 8.55 -4.99
C ARG A 6 4.49 9.85 -4.19
N ASN A 7 4.26 10.97 -4.86
CA ASN A 7 4.17 12.28 -4.23
C ASN A 7 2.75 12.64 -3.76
N GLY A 8 1.80 11.70 -3.84
CA GLY A 8 0.42 11.90 -3.37
C GLY A 8 -0.46 12.83 -4.20
N HIS A 9 -0.09 13.12 -5.45
CA HIS A 9 -0.85 14.00 -6.35
C HIS A 9 -1.98 13.23 -7.05
N LEU A 10 -3.05 12.91 -6.31
CA LEU A 10 -4.18 12.11 -6.80
C LEU A 10 -4.90 12.74 -7.98
N ASP A 11 -5.06 14.06 -7.98
CA ASP A 11 -5.63 14.85 -9.08
C ASP A 11 -4.82 14.69 -10.37
N VAL A 12 -3.48 14.73 -10.28
CA VAL A 12 -2.59 14.50 -11.40
C VAL A 12 -2.66 13.05 -11.88
N VAL A 13 -2.74 12.08 -10.96
CA VAL A 13 -2.92 10.67 -11.29
C VAL A 13 -4.23 10.45 -12.06
N GLN A 14 -5.34 11.02 -11.59
CA GLN A 14 -6.65 10.96 -12.24
C GLN A 14 -6.63 11.62 -13.61
N TRP A 15 -5.99 12.79 -13.73
CA TRP A 15 -5.84 13.49 -15.01
C TRP A 15 -5.03 12.65 -16.00
N LEU A 16 -3.87 12.12 -15.57
CA LEU A 16 -3.05 11.25 -16.40
C LEU A 16 -3.85 10.02 -16.83
N HIS A 17 -4.55 9.35 -15.91
CA HIS A 17 -5.38 8.19 -16.25
C HIS A 17 -6.46 8.49 -17.30
N LYS A 18 -7.10 9.66 -17.23
CA LYS A 18 -8.15 10.05 -18.17
C LYS A 18 -7.63 10.42 -19.56
N PHE A 19 -6.43 11.01 -19.65
CA PHE A 19 -5.93 11.63 -20.88
C PHE A 19 -4.67 10.95 -21.46
N ARG A 20 -4.15 9.90 -20.82
CA ARG A 20 -2.91 9.19 -21.19
C ARG A 20 -3.09 7.68 -21.12
N THR A 21 -2.27 6.94 -21.87
CA THR A 21 -2.35 5.47 -21.96
C THR A 21 -1.19 4.72 -21.29
N GLU A 22 -0.13 5.42 -20.86
CA GLU A 22 1.13 4.79 -20.40
C GLU A 22 1.03 4.14 -19.01
N GLY A 23 -0.06 4.37 -18.27
CA GLY A 23 -0.31 3.69 -17.01
C GLY A 23 0.69 3.97 -15.88
N CYS A 24 0.83 3.00 -14.98
CA CYS A 24 1.78 2.98 -13.88
C CYS A 24 2.46 1.61 -13.78
N SER A 25 3.33 1.43 -12.78
CA SER A 25 3.78 0.11 -12.35
C SER A 25 3.36 -0.15 -10.91
N VAL A 26 3.58 -1.37 -10.41
CA VAL A 26 3.35 -1.77 -9.01
C VAL A 26 3.94 -0.79 -7.99
N ARG A 27 5.01 -0.07 -8.37
CA ARG A 27 5.65 0.96 -7.53
C ARG A 27 4.69 2.08 -7.15
N ALA A 28 3.66 2.38 -7.95
CA ALA A 28 2.69 3.40 -7.63
C ALA A 28 1.91 3.05 -6.36
N MET A 29 1.42 1.81 -6.23
CA MET A 29 0.66 1.38 -5.06
C MET A 29 1.58 1.09 -3.88
N ASN A 30 2.77 0.50 -4.10
CA ASN A 30 3.75 0.29 -3.04
C ASN A 30 4.17 1.61 -2.37
N ASN A 31 4.52 2.62 -3.18
CA ASN A 31 4.91 3.93 -2.65
C ASN A 31 3.73 4.64 -1.99
N ALA A 32 2.52 4.55 -2.55
CA ALA A 32 1.33 5.12 -1.93
C ALA A 32 1.06 4.49 -0.55
N ALA A 33 1.30 3.18 -0.42
CA ALA A 33 1.17 2.46 0.83
C ALA A 33 2.24 2.86 1.87
N GLU A 34 3.50 2.95 1.45
CA GLU A 34 4.62 3.47 2.25
C GLU A 34 4.34 4.87 2.81
N HIS A 35 3.68 5.75 2.04
CA HIS A 35 3.38 7.12 2.46
C HIS A 35 2.01 7.27 3.15
N GLY A 36 1.31 6.17 3.44
CA GLY A 36 0.03 6.20 4.14
C GLY A 36 -1.11 6.82 3.33
N ASN A 37 -0.95 6.92 2.01
CA ASN A 37 -1.93 7.58 1.14
C ASN A 37 -3.04 6.60 0.74
N LEU A 38 -3.94 6.34 1.69
CA LEU A 38 -5.05 5.40 1.51
C LEU A 38 -5.94 5.74 0.30
N ASP A 39 -6.17 7.02 0.03
CA ASP A 39 -7.00 7.45 -1.11
C ASP A 39 -6.34 7.10 -2.45
N MET A 40 -5.02 7.29 -2.56
CA MET A 40 -4.26 6.86 -3.72
C MET A 40 -4.26 5.33 -3.85
N VAL A 41 -4.09 4.58 -2.75
CA VAL A 41 -4.13 3.11 -2.75
C VAL A 41 -5.49 2.61 -3.23
N LYS A 42 -6.59 3.13 -2.68
CA LYS A 42 -7.96 2.81 -3.12
C LYS A 42 -8.17 3.15 -4.59
N TRP A 43 -7.76 4.34 -5.02
CA TRP A 43 -7.95 4.77 -6.39
C TRP A 43 -7.19 3.87 -7.36
N LEU A 44 -5.91 3.56 -7.08
CA LEU A 44 -5.12 2.64 -7.87
C LEU A 44 -5.75 1.24 -7.88
N HIS A 45 -6.26 0.76 -6.74
CA HIS A 45 -6.91 -0.55 -6.65
C HIS A 45 -8.15 -0.65 -7.56
N TYR A 46 -9.02 0.36 -7.56
CA TYR A 46 -10.26 0.33 -8.34
C TYR A 46 -10.11 0.69 -9.82
N ASN A 47 -9.07 1.44 -10.19
CA ASN A 47 -8.95 2.01 -11.55
C ASN A 47 -7.78 1.42 -12.36
N ARG A 48 -6.90 0.65 -11.73
CA ARG A 48 -5.69 0.09 -12.35
C ARG A 48 -5.58 -1.41 -12.09
N THR A 49 -4.92 -2.12 -13.01
CA THR A 49 -4.76 -3.58 -12.95
C THR A 49 -3.34 -3.99 -12.57
N GLU A 50 -2.41 -3.04 -12.49
CA GLU A 50 -1.00 -3.31 -12.16
C GLU A 50 -0.82 -3.87 -10.74
N GLY A 51 -1.72 -3.55 -9.81
CA GLY A 51 -1.69 -4.06 -8.44
C GLY A 51 -0.52 -3.53 -7.60
N CYS A 52 -0.08 -4.34 -6.64
CA CYS A 52 1.08 -4.08 -5.79
C CYS A 52 1.96 -5.32 -5.67
N THR A 53 2.99 -5.25 -4.82
CA THR A 53 3.72 -6.44 -4.34
C THR A 53 3.56 -6.55 -2.82
N THR A 54 4.10 -7.60 -2.21
CA THR A 54 4.17 -7.75 -0.74
C THR A 54 4.77 -6.52 -0.04
N SER A 55 5.67 -5.82 -0.73
CA SER A 55 6.28 -4.57 -0.27
C SER A 55 5.26 -3.49 0.10
N ALA A 56 4.04 -3.49 -0.43
CA ALA A 56 3.04 -2.51 -0.04
C ALA A 56 2.62 -2.65 1.43
N VAL A 57 2.39 -3.89 1.91
CA VAL A 57 2.09 -4.15 3.32
C VAL A 57 3.33 -3.98 4.17
N ASP A 58 4.49 -4.49 3.74
CA ASP A 58 5.75 -4.41 4.50
C ASP A 58 6.15 -2.94 4.75
N LEU A 59 6.10 -2.08 3.73
CA LEU A 59 6.44 -0.67 3.86
C LEU A 59 5.38 0.12 4.62
N ALA A 60 4.10 -0.21 4.47
CA ALA A 60 3.03 0.41 5.27
C ALA A 60 3.17 0.05 6.75
N ALA A 61 3.62 -1.17 7.06
CA ALA A 61 3.89 -1.62 8.42
C ALA A 61 5.08 -0.90 9.03
N ALA A 62 6.21 -0.82 8.30
CA ALA A 62 7.38 -0.03 8.70
C ALA A 62 7.05 1.44 8.95
N SER A 63 6.10 2.00 8.18
CA SER A 63 5.74 3.43 8.25
C SER A 63 4.56 3.74 9.18
N GLY A 64 3.96 2.73 9.83
CA GLY A 64 2.90 2.96 10.82
C GLY A 64 1.49 3.19 10.24
N HIS A 65 1.20 2.70 9.02
CA HIS A 65 -0.04 2.95 8.29
C HIS A 65 -1.04 1.80 8.35
N LEU A 66 -1.66 1.59 9.53
CA LEU A 66 -2.60 0.49 9.77
C LEU A 66 -3.84 0.49 8.85
N ASP A 67 -4.37 1.67 8.52
CA ASP A 67 -5.54 1.82 7.64
C ASP A 67 -5.26 1.32 6.21
N VAL A 68 -4.05 1.60 5.71
CA VAL A 68 -3.55 1.06 4.44
C VAL A 68 -3.39 -0.46 4.53
N ILE A 69 -2.79 -0.98 5.59
CA ILE A 69 -2.60 -2.43 5.79
C ILE A 69 -3.93 -3.16 5.74
N LYS A 70 -4.93 -2.69 6.50
CA LYS A 70 -6.29 -3.25 6.53
C LYS A 70 -6.88 -3.30 5.13
N PHE A 71 -6.83 -2.17 4.41
CA PHE A 71 -7.36 -2.12 3.06
C PHE A 71 -6.66 -3.11 2.11
N LEU A 72 -5.33 -3.17 2.14
CA LEU A 72 -4.57 -4.08 1.29
C LEU A 72 -4.87 -5.55 1.63
N VAL A 73 -4.85 -5.94 2.91
CA VAL A 73 -5.12 -7.33 3.31
C VAL A 73 -6.56 -7.76 2.98
N GLU A 74 -7.53 -6.85 3.09
CA GLU A 74 -8.94 -7.17 2.79
C GLU A 74 -9.27 -7.20 1.29
N ASN A 75 -8.52 -6.47 0.46
CA ASN A 75 -8.88 -6.23 -0.95
C ASN A 75 -7.83 -6.75 -1.96
N ARG A 76 -6.67 -7.20 -1.51
CA ARG A 76 -5.56 -7.69 -2.35
C ARG A 76 -5.11 -9.07 -1.87
N THR A 77 -4.51 -9.83 -2.77
CA THR A 77 -4.04 -11.20 -2.49
C THR A 77 -2.54 -11.28 -2.22
N GLU A 78 -1.82 -10.21 -2.53
CA GLU A 78 -0.37 -10.12 -2.41
C GLU A 78 0.11 -10.21 -0.95
N GLY A 79 -0.70 -9.74 0.00
CA GLY A 79 -0.38 -9.78 1.42
C GLY A 79 0.90 -9.01 1.79
N GLY A 80 1.52 -9.39 2.91
CA GLY A 80 2.86 -8.95 3.30
C GLY A 80 3.78 -10.15 3.52
N THR A 81 5.04 -9.88 3.84
CA THR A 81 6.00 -10.88 4.32
C THR A 81 6.19 -10.76 5.83
N PHE A 82 6.94 -11.68 6.44
CA PHE A 82 7.28 -11.58 7.86
C PHE A 82 8.00 -10.26 8.22
N ALA A 83 8.66 -9.61 7.25
CA ALA A 83 9.29 -8.31 7.43
C ALA A 83 8.30 -7.22 7.86
N ALA A 84 7.01 -7.30 7.48
CA ALA A 84 6.00 -6.37 7.96
C ALA A 84 5.89 -6.38 9.49
N TYR A 85 5.97 -7.56 10.11
CA TYR A 85 5.91 -7.70 11.56
C TYR A 85 7.19 -7.20 12.22
N GLU A 86 8.36 -7.64 11.73
CA GLU A 86 9.67 -7.23 12.26
C GLU A 86 9.85 -5.71 12.20
N LEU A 87 9.54 -5.09 11.06
CA LEU A 87 9.68 -3.63 10.89
C LEU A 87 8.68 -2.85 11.75
N ALA A 88 7.45 -3.33 11.91
CA ALA A 88 6.49 -2.71 12.81
C ALA A 88 6.93 -2.81 14.29
N GLU A 89 7.64 -3.87 14.66
CA GLU A 89 8.22 -4.04 16.00
C GLU A 89 9.43 -3.11 16.21
N GLU A 90 10.37 -3.08 15.27
CA GLU A 90 11.55 -2.20 15.31
C GLU A 90 11.18 -0.72 15.43
N GLU A 91 10.16 -0.28 14.68
CA GLU A 91 9.68 1.10 14.67
C GLU A 91 8.65 1.40 15.78
N GLY A 92 8.24 0.39 16.55
CA GLY A 92 7.35 0.55 17.71
C GLY A 92 5.87 0.79 17.37
N HIS A 93 5.39 0.36 16.20
CA HIS A 93 4.02 0.53 15.73
C HIS A 93 3.05 -0.46 16.39
N THR A 94 2.82 -0.29 17.69
CA THR A 94 2.06 -1.23 18.54
C THR A 94 0.63 -1.52 18.08
N GLU A 95 -0.06 -0.58 17.42
CA GLU A 95 -1.41 -0.82 16.88
C GLU A 95 -1.40 -1.82 15.72
N ILE A 96 -0.34 -1.79 14.90
CA ILE A 96 -0.16 -2.73 13.79
C ILE A 96 0.16 -4.12 14.31
N LEU A 97 1.06 -4.22 15.29
CA LEU A 97 1.40 -5.49 15.93
C LEU A 97 0.16 -6.15 16.56
N ARG A 98 -0.64 -5.39 17.32
CA ARG A 98 -1.91 -5.90 17.87
C ARG A 98 -2.84 -6.39 16.78
N TRP A 99 -2.96 -5.64 15.69
CA TRP A 99 -3.82 -6.05 14.59
C TRP A 99 -3.32 -7.32 13.89
N PHE A 100 -2.00 -7.47 13.69
CA PHE A 100 -1.39 -8.68 13.17
C PHE A 100 -1.63 -9.89 14.08
N ASP A 101 -1.52 -9.74 15.40
CA ASP A 101 -1.77 -10.81 16.36
C ASP A 101 -3.23 -11.29 16.33
N GLU A 102 -4.17 -10.35 16.20
CA GLU A 102 -5.61 -10.64 16.17
C GLU A 102 -6.05 -11.31 14.87
N HIS A 103 -5.49 -10.90 13.72
CA HIS A 103 -5.99 -11.30 12.40
C HIS A 103 -5.12 -12.34 11.71
N LYS A 104 -3.89 -12.57 12.19
CA LYS A 104 -2.89 -13.49 11.63
C LYS A 104 -2.87 -13.49 10.09
N PRO A 105 -2.67 -12.32 9.45
CA PRO A 105 -2.60 -12.26 8.00
C PRO A 105 -1.51 -13.22 7.52
N THR A 106 -1.80 -13.98 6.48
CA THR A 106 -0.82 -14.91 5.88
C THR A 106 0.36 -14.12 5.35
N PHE A 107 1.46 -14.15 6.10
CA PHE A 107 2.76 -13.72 5.61
C PHE A 107 3.31 -14.81 4.69
N LEU A 108 3.71 -14.42 3.48
CA LEU A 108 4.33 -15.31 2.49
C LEU A 108 5.85 -15.43 2.70
#